data_AF-A0A662LYW7-F1
#
_entry.id   AF-A0A662LYW7-F1
#
_cell.length_a   1.000
_cell.length_b   1.000
_cell.length_c   1.000
_cell.angle_alpha   90.00
_cell.angle_beta   90.00
_cell.angle_gamma   90.00
#
_symmetry.space_group_name_H-M   'P 1'
#
loop_
_entity.id
_entity.type
_entity.pdbx_description
1 polymer ?
#
loop_
_entity_poly.entity_id
_entity_poly.type
_entity_poly.pdbx_seq_one_letter_code
_entity_poly.pdbx_strand_id
1 'polypeptide(L)'
;MVEIAPFSGIYYNKEKIGNLANVMSPPYDIISREMQEQLYKKHPYNIVRLILGREYPDDTSDNNKYTRAAKLLKEWLEKGILITSKKPAIYPYKIDYEIKGSKRTFSGFFVLLKLDPTYKQVKAHERTLSKPKTDRLNLMRTTNANLEPIELLYVDEKDEIMKKINNHISNIEPSIDVVGYDDFKHKLWEINDEKLISSICEWMKDKILFIADGHHRYQTAIDFANEIREKTGNKDENAPFNYIMVVLANMFDKGLAILPTHRLIKMQIDLNKILKGIEKHFSIEEKIFVREDYRSRSIEIIEALKPKD
;
A
#
# COMPACT_ATOMS: atom_id res chain seq x y z
N MET A 1 0.82 -19.80 12.21
CA MET A 1 -0.11 -19.80 11.06
C MET A 1 -0.42 -18.37 10.68
N VAL A 2 -0.83 -18.12 9.44
CA VAL A 2 -1.38 -16.83 9.03
C VAL A 2 -2.79 -16.70 9.61
N GLU A 3 -3.13 -15.55 10.17
CA GLU A 3 -4.48 -15.29 10.67
C GLU A 3 -4.96 -13.97 10.08
N ILE A 4 -6.06 -14.05 9.33
CA ILE A 4 -6.72 -12.89 8.74
C ILE A 4 -8.12 -12.73 9.32
N ALA A 5 -8.62 -11.50 9.34
CA ALA A 5 -9.96 -11.20 9.85
C ALA A 5 -10.69 -10.19 8.95
N PRO A 6 -12.03 -10.30 8.83
CA PRO A 6 -12.85 -9.22 8.28
C PRO A 6 -12.83 -8.02 9.23
N PHE A 7 -13.14 -6.83 8.72
CA PHE A 7 -13.19 -5.61 9.54
C PHE A 7 -14.24 -4.63 9.03
N SER A 8 -14.65 -3.71 9.89
CA SER A 8 -15.49 -2.58 9.49
C SER A 8 -14.62 -1.49 8.89
N GLY A 9 -14.52 -1.48 7.57
CA GLY A 9 -13.74 -0.50 6.82
C GLY A 9 -14.30 0.92 6.94
N ILE A 10 -13.40 1.90 6.87
CA ILE A 10 -13.71 3.32 6.81
C ILE A 10 -13.45 3.80 5.39
N TYR A 11 -14.46 4.39 4.74
CA TYR A 11 -14.37 4.88 3.36
C TYR A 11 -15.09 6.21 3.20
N TYR A 12 -14.80 6.91 2.10
CA TYR A 12 -15.42 8.18 1.80
C TYR A 12 -16.92 8.04 1.53
N ASN A 13 -17.70 8.96 2.10
CA ASN A 13 -19.10 9.14 1.77
C ASN A 13 -19.24 9.77 0.39
N LYS A 14 -19.64 8.96 -0.60
CA LYS A 14 -19.79 9.38 -2.00
C LYS A 14 -20.75 10.56 -2.17
N GLU A 15 -21.84 10.60 -1.41
CA GLU A 15 -22.84 11.67 -1.52
C GLU A 15 -22.27 13.03 -1.10
N LYS A 16 -21.38 13.06 -0.11
CA LYS A 16 -20.74 14.29 0.37
C LYS A 16 -19.50 14.70 -0.42
N ILE A 17 -18.79 13.74 -1.00
CA ILE A 17 -17.58 14.00 -1.78
C ILE A 17 -17.90 14.31 -3.25
N GLY A 18 -18.94 13.69 -3.80
CA GLY A 18 -19.16 13.67 -5.24
C GLY A 18 -18.11 12.81 -5.93
N ASN A 19 -17.12 13.43 -6.56
CA ASN A 19 -16.09 12.70 -7.30
C ASN A 19 -14.94 12.22 -6.39
N LEU A 20 -14.90 10.90 -6.12
CA LEU A 20 -13.87 10.28 -5.30
C LEU A 20 -12.43 10.48 -5.83
N ALA A 21 -12.25 10.69 -7.14
CA ALA A 21 -10.93 10.94 -7.74
C ALA A 21 -10.26 12.22 -7.19
N ASN A 22 -11.04 13.15 -6.64
CA ASN A 22 -10.55 14.39 -6.06
C ASN A 22 -9.95 14.20 -4.65
N VAL A 23 -10.31 13.11 -3.96
CA VAL A 23 -9.86 12.83 -2.59
C VAL A 23 -8.80 11.75 -2.50
N MET A 24 -8.43 11.12 -3.60
CA MET A 24 -7.33 10.16 -3.68
C MET A 24 -5.97 10.84 -3.77
N SER A 25 -4.93 10.14 -3.33
CA SER A 25 -3.53 10.52 -3.52
C SER A 25 -2.68 9.28 -3.82
N PRO A 26 -1.45 9.47 -4.33
CA PRO A 26 -0.46 8.41 -4.32
C PRO A 26 -0.03 8.04 -2.89
N PRO A 27 0.72 6.93 -2.73
CA PRO A 27 1.40 6.59 -1.48
C PRO A 27 2.32 7.72 -1.00
N TYR A 28 2.42 7.89 0.32
CA TYR A 28 3.13 9.01 0.95
C TYR A 28 4.60 9.18 0.51
N ASP A 29 5.28 8.09 0.15
CA ASP A 29 6.72 8.03 -0.11
C ASP A 29 7.10 8.44 -1.54
N ILE A 30 6.13 8.61 -2.44
CA ILE A 30 6.35 9.13 -3.80
C ILE A 30 5.80 10.55 -4.00
N ILE A 31 5.18 11.14 -2.97
CA ILE A 31 4.63 12.50 -3.04
C ILE A 31 5.76 13.52 -2.87
N SER A 32 6.01 14.33 -3.91
CA SER A 32 6.86 15.51 -3.81
C SER A 32 6.16 16.65 -3.08
N ARG A 33 6.92 17.63 -2.58
CA ARG A 33 6.35 18.84 -1.96
C ARG A 33 5.37 19.57 -2.91
N GLU A 34 5.73 19.64 -4.18
CA GLU A 34 4.92 20.31 -5.21
C GLU A 34 3.61 19.55 -5.47
N MET A 35 3.68 18.21 -5.49
CA MET A 35 2.50 17.36 -5.59
C MET A 35 1.61 17.44 -4.35
N GLN A 36 2.20 17.50 -3.15
CA GLN A 36 1.46 17.74 -1.90
C GLN A 36 0.65 19.04 -1.99
N GLU A 37 1.25 20.12 -2.47
CA GLU A 37 0.57 21.40 -2.68
C GLU A 37 -0.60 21.29 -3.67
N GLN A 38 -0.42 20.56 -4.78
CA GLN A 38 -1.48 20.31 -5.75
C GLN A 38 -2.63 19.50 -5.16
N LEU A 39 -2.34 18.43 -4.41
CA LEU A 39 -3.35 17.59 -3.75
C LEU A 39 -4.14 18.38 -2.69
N TYR A 40 -3.46 19.25 -1.94
CA TYR A 40 -4.12 20.15 -0.97
C TYR A 40 -5.09 21.13 -1.65
N LYS A 41 -4.74 21.64 -2.84
CA LYS A 41 -5.61 22.51 -3.65
C LYS A 41 -6.73 21.74 -4.35
N LYS A 42 -6.50 20.47 -4.71
CA LYS A 42 -7.46 19.62 -5.44
C LYS A 42 -8.77 19.43 -4.66
N HIS A 43 -8.68 19.14 -3.36
CA HIS A 43 -9.88 18.97 -2.53
C HIS A 43 -9.62 19.22 -1.03
N PRO A 44 -10.56 19.85 -0.29
CA PRO A 44 -10.43 20.04 1.16
C PRO A 44 -10.36 18.73 1.95
N TYR A 45 -10.92 17.64 1.41
CA TYR A 45 -10.92 16.31 2.03
C TYR A 45 -9.95 15.31 1.38
N ASN A 46 -8.94 15.79 0.64
CA ASN A 46 -7.95 14.89 0.04
C ASN A 46 -7.15 14.13 1.10
N ILE A 47 -7.03 12.80 0.91
CA ILE A 47 -6.43 11.88 1.88
C ILE A 47 -4.98 12.21 2.23
N VAL A 48 -4.27 12.96 1.37
CA VAL A 48 -2.91 13.48 1.65
C VAL A 48 -2.84 14.20 3.00
N ARG A 49 -3.93 14.84 3.43
CA ARG A 49 -4.01 15.55 4.72
C ARG A 49 -3.91 14.63 5.93
N LEU A 50 -4.25 13.35 5.76
CA LEU A 50 -4.12 12.32 6.79
C LEU A 50 -2.79 11.56 6.66
N ILE A 51 -2.38 11.18 5.44
CA ILE A 51 -1.19 10.32 5.24
C ILE A 51 0.14 11.09 5.20
N LEU A 52 0.11 12.36 4.79
CA LEU A 52 1.28 13.20 4.61
C LEU A 52 0.89 14.69 4.80
N GLY A 53 0.58 15.05 6.04
CA GLY A 53 0.25 16.43 6.39
C GLY A 53 1.44 17.39 6.20
N ARG A 54 1.15 18.66 5.91
CA ARG A 54 2.16 19.74 5.85
C ARG A 54 2.89 19.91 7.19
N GLU A 55 4.18 20.17 7.10
CA GLU A 55 5.01 20.68 8.19
C GLU A 55 5.05 22.21 8.11
N TYR A 56 4.93 22.87 9.26
CA TYR A 56 5.01 24.32 9.36
C TYR A 56 6.16 24.75 10.29
N PRO A 57 6.75 25.95 10.09
CA PRO A 57 7.83 26.44 10.94
C PRO A 57 7.48 26.58 12.43
N ASP A 58 6.19 26.76 12.73
CA ASP A 58 5.63 26.89 14.08
C ASP A 58 5.10 25.55 14.65
N ASP A 59 5.39 24.42 14.00
CA ASP A 59 5.01 23.10 14.51
C ASP A 59 5.69 22.83 15.87
N THR A 60 4.89 22.31 16.81
CA THR A 60 5.33 21.91 18.15
C THR A 60 5.06 20.42 18.39
N SER A 61 5.44 19.89 19.55
CA SER A 61 5.07 18.52 19.94
C SER A 61 3.55 18.29 19.95
N ASP A 62 2.78 19.33 20.32
CA ASP A 62 1.34 19.22 20.54
C ASP A 62 0.52 19.67 19.32
N ASN A 63 1.12 20.50 18.45
CA ASN A 63 0.52 20.94 17.19
C ASN A 63 1.50 20.70 16.03
N ASN A 64 1.39 19.54 15.38
CA ASN A 64 2.19 19.17 14.22
C ASN A 64 1.35 18.37 13.22
N LYS A 65 1.99 17.91 12.14
CA LYS A 65 1.31 17.16 11.08
C LYS A 65 0.54 15.93 11.58
N TYR A 66 1.02 15.25 12.63
CA TYR A 66 0.40 14.04 13.17
C TYR A 66 -0.83 14.36 14.03
N THR A 67 -0.77 15.40 14.88
CA THR A 67 -1.92 15.81 15.70
C THR A 67 -3.01 16.44 14.84
N ARG A 68 -2.62 17.18 13.79
CA ARG A 68 -3.57 17.64 12.75
C ARG A 68 -4.24 16.50 12.00
N ALA A 69 -3.50 15.46 11.61
CA ALA A 69 -4.08 14.28 10.96
C ALA A 69 -5.11 13.58 11.86
N ALA A 70 -4.80 13.37 13.14
CA ALA A 70 -5.73 12.78 14.11
C ALA A 70 -7.01 13.61 14.30
N LYS A 71 -6.86 14.94 14.43
CA LYS A 71 -7.99 15.87 14.51
C LYS A 71 -8.86 15.81 13.25
N LEU A 72 -8.25 15.85 12.06
CA LEU A 72 -8.97 15.77 10.79
C LEU A 72 -9.69 14.43 10.61
N LEU A 73 -9.05 13.31 10.94
CA LEU A 73 -9.68 11.99 10.87
C LEU A 73 -10.95 11.94 11.73
N LYS A 74 -10.87 12.41 12.98
CA LYS A 74 -12.02 12.51 13.88
C LYS A 74 -13.11 13.43 13.31
N GLU A 75 -12.74 14.64 12.88
CA GLU A 75 -13.69 15.57 12.27
C GLU A 75 -14.37 15.01 11.03
N TRP A 76 -13.65 14.27 10.18
CA TRP A 76 -14.20 13.69 8.96
C TRP A 76 -15.19 12.57 9.26
N LEU A 77 -14.95 11.78 10.31
CA LEU A 77 -15.92 10.79 10.80
C LEU A 77 -17.16 11.47 11.38
N GLU A 78 -17.00 12.47 12.26
CA GLU A 78 -18.11 13.21 12.89
C GLU A 78 -18.97 13.95 11.85
N LYS A 79 -18.34 14.55 10.85
CA LYS A 79 -19.04 15.22 9.74
C LYS A 79 -19.60 14.23 8.71
N GLY A 80 -19.38 12.93 8.87
CA GLY A 80 -19.81 11.88 7.93
C GLY A 80 -19.18 12.00 6.54
N ILE A 81 -18.02 12.64 6.43
CA ILE A 81 -17.16 12.67 5.23
C ILE A 81 -16.53 11.30 5.03
N LEU A 82 -16.08 10.69 6.12
CA LEU A 82 -15.75 9.28 6.21
C LEU A 82 -16.90 8.56 6.91
N ILE A 83 -17.25 7.38 6.42
CA ILE A 83 -18.28 6.51 6.99
C ILE A 83 -17.69 5.13 7.26
N THR A 84 -18.21 4.47 8.29
CA THR A 84 -17.78 3.12 8.70
C THR A 84 -18.78 2.09 8.19
N SER A 85 -18.29 0.97 7.65
CA SER A 85 -19.15 -0.14 7.27
C SER A 85 -19.91 -0.70 8.48
N LYS A 86 -21.17 -1.06 8.26
CA LYS A 86 -22.08 -1.54 9.32
C LYS A 86 -21.73 -2.94 9.82
N LYS A 87 -21.03 -3.75 9.02
CA LYS A 87 -20.65 -5.12 9.36
C LYS A 87 -19.18 -5.35 9.03
N PRO A 88 -18.48 -6.20 9.78
CA PRO A 88 -17.18 -6.69 9.36
C PRO A 88 -17.27 -7.36 7.99
N ALA A 89 -16.36 -7.00 7.10
CA ALA A 89 -16.30 -7.52 5.75
C ALA A 89 -14.84 -7.75 5.32
N ILE A 90 -14.69 -8.50 4.23
CA ILE A 90 -13.48 -8.44 3.40
C ILE A 90 -13.80 -7.58 2.18
N TYR A 91 -12.79 -6.91 1.63
CA TYR A 91 -13.01 -5.96 0.53
C TYR A 91 -12.25 -6.37 -0.72
N PRO A 92 -12.86 -7.14 -1.64
CA PRO A 92 -12.29 -7.39 -2.95
C PRO A 92 -11.97 -6.08 -3.65
N TYR A 93 -10.78 -6.03 -4.25
CA TYR A 93 -10.24 -4.84 -4.87
C TYR A 93 -9.65 -5.19 -6.23
N LYS A 94 -10.05 -4.44 -7.24
CA LYS A 94 -9.54 -4.59 -8.60
C LYS A 94 -9.05 -3.25 -9.13
N ILE A 95 -7.95 -3.30 -9.87
CA ILE A 95 -7.42 -2.13 -10.59
C ILE A 95 -7.30 -2.52 -12.05
N ASP A 96 -8.08 -1.88 -12.92
CA ASP A 96 -7.89 -1.99 -14.36
C ASP A 96 -6.88 -0.91 -14.79
N TYR A 97 -5.78 -1.33 -15.39
CA TYR A 97 -4.70 -0.44 -15.82
C TYR A 97 -4.07 -0.91 -17.13
N GLU A 98 -3.31 -0.03 -17.77
CA GLU A 98 -2.57 -0.34 -18.99
C GLU A 98 -1.06 -0.19 -18.75
N ILE A 99 -0.30 -1.20 -19.16
CA ILE A 99 1.15 -1.15 -19.11
C ILE A 99 1.73 -1.63 -20.44
N LYS A 100 2.56 -0.78 -21.07
CA LYS A 100 3.18 -1.06 -22.38
C LYS A 100 2.16 -1.53 -23.44
N GLY A 101 0.99 -0.87 -23.51
CA GLY A 101 -0.09 -1.22 -24.45
C GLY A 101 -0.92 -2.44 -24.07
N SER A 102 -0.59 -3.13 -22.98
CA SER A 102 -1.31 -4.31 -22.50
C SER A 102 -2.24 -3.94 -21.35
N LYS A 103 -3.56 -4.13 -21.57
CA LYS A 103 -4.56 -3.99 -20.52
C LYS A 103 -4.45 -5.15 -19.52
N ARG A 104 -4.49 -4.82 -18.24
CA ARG A 104 -4.39 -5.76 -17.12
C ARG A 104 -5.39 -5.39 -16.04
N THR A 105 -5.77 -6.39 -15.24
CA THR A 105 -6.60 -6.19 -14.06
C THR A 105 -5.91 -6.83 -12.86
N PHE A 106 -5.30 -6.02 -12.01
CA PHE A 106 -4.84 -6.49 -10.70
C PHE A 106 -6.06 -6.90 -9.88
N SER A 107 -6.00 -8.06 -9.20
CA SER A 107 -7.04 -8.53 -8.30
C SER A 107 -6.45 -8.89 -6.94
N GLY A 108 -6.98 -8.26 -5.89
CA GLY A 108 -6.65 -8.57 -4.50
C GLY A 108 -7.85 -8.35 -3.59
N PHE A 109 -7.64 -8.44 -2.28
CA PHE A 109 -8.68 -8.16 -1.30
C PHE A 109 -8.10 -7.62 0.01
N PHE A 110 -8.77 -6.63 0.61
CA PHE A 110 -8.38 -6.09 1.91
C PHE A 110 -8.92 -6.92 3.06
N VAL A 111 -8.06 -7.14 4.04
CA VAL A 111 -8.34 -7.80 5.32
C VAL A 111 -7.48 -7.20 6.43
N LEU A 112 -7.80 -7.52 7.68
CA LEU A 112 -6.83 -7.41 8.77
C LEU A 112 -5.96 -8.66 8.78
N LEU A 113 -4.65 -8.48 8.95
CA LEU A 113 -3.68 -9.55 9.17
C LEU A 113 -3.12 -9.45 10.58
N LYS A 114 -3.13 -10.55 11.33
CA LYS A 114 -2.45 -10.65 12.60
C LYS A 114 -0.94 -10.53 12.40
N LEU A 115 -0.31 -9.65 13.16
CA LEU A 115 1.12 -9.40 13.08
C LEU A 115 1.92 -10.66 13.45
N ASP A 116 3.01 -10.89 12.72
CA ASP A 116 4.00 -11.92 12.94
C ASP A 116 5.34 -11.24 13.26
N PRO A 117 5.63 -10.95 14.53
CA PRO A 117 6.87 -10.32 14.95
C PRO A 117 8.13 -11.15 14.61
N THR A 118 7.96 -12.44 14.33
CA THR A 118 9.05 -13.37 14.06
C THR A 118 9.37 -13.52 12.57
N TYR A 119 8.54 -12.96 11.68
CA TYR A 119 8.66 -13.12 10.22
C TYR A 119 8.74 -14.59 9.77
N LYS A 120 8.08 -15.50 10.51
CA LYS A 120 8.01 -16.92 10.19
C LYS A 120 7.04 -17.19 9.04
N GLN A 121 5.86 -16.59 9.08
CA GLN A 121 4.83 -16.71 8.05
C GLN A 121 4.78 -15.49 7.13
N VAL A 122 5.17 -14.31 7.61
CA VAL A 122 5.25 -13.11 6.77
C VAL A 122 6.72 -12.83 6.45
N LYS A 123 7.10 -12.96 5.18
CA LYS A 123 8.47 -12.85 4.70
C LYS A 123 8.76 -11.44 4.21
N ALA A 124 9.79 -10.83 4.80
CA ALA A 124 10.39 -9.59 4.34
C ALA A 124 11.60 -9.90 3.43
N HIS A 125 11.81 -9.08 2.40
CA HIS A 125 12.99 -9.15 1.52
C HIS A 125 13.86 -7.88 1.62
N GLU A 126 13.49 -6.93 2.47
CA GLU A 126 14.19 -5.65 2.66
C GLU A 126 14.50 -5.36 4.14
N ARG A 127 15.61 -4.67 4.37
CA ARG A 127 15.93 -4.09 5.68
C ARG A 127 15.21 -2.75 5.82
N THR A 128 14.62 -2.53 6.98
CA THR A 128 13.83 -1.33 7.25
C THR A 128 14.68 -0.20 7.85
N LEU A 129 14.77 0.93 7.16
CA LEU A 129 15.43 2.18 7.59
C LEU A 129 14.71 2.85 8.78
N SER A 130 15.46 3.55 9.63
CA SER A 130 14.96 4.18 10.87
C SER A 130 14.05 5.39 10.64
N LYS A 131 14.41 6.29 9.72
CA LYS A 131 13.67 7.55 9.49
C LYS A 131 12.21 7.33 9.03
N PRO A 132 11.92 6.48 8.02
CA PRO A 132 10.53 6.19 7.63
C PRO A 132 9.71 5.54 8.75
N LYS A 133 10.34 4.71 9.61
CA LYS A 133 9.64 4.09 10.75
C LYS A 133 9.16 5.12 11.76
N THR A 134 10.01 6.06 12.16
CA THR A 134 9.63 7.08 13.16
C THR A 134 8.46 7.92 12.69
N ASP A 135 8.44 8.31 11.41
CA ASP A 135 7.35 9.09 10.84
C ASP A 135 6.02 8.33 10.85
N ARG A 136 6.01 7.09 10.34
CA ARG A 136 4.81 6.24 10.34
C ARG A 136 4.35 5.88 11.75
N LEU A 137 5.29 5.64 12.68
CA LEU A 137 4.97 5.30 14.07
C LEU A 137 4.31 6.48 14.79
N ASN A 138 4.82 7.71 14.60
CA ASN A 138 4.21 8.90 15.18
C ASN A 138 2.80 9.14 14.63
N LEU A 139 2.60 8.94 13.31
CA LEU A 139 1.27 9.04 12.71
C LEU A 139 0.31 7.98 13.29
N MET A 140 0.76 6.72 13.41
CA MET A 140 -0.04 5.64 13.97
C MET A 140 -0.40 5.89 15.44
N ARG A 141 0.56 6.41 16.24
CA ARG A 141 0.33 6.78 17.65
C ARG A 141 -0.75 7.84 17.82
N THR A 142 -0.74 8.89 17.00
CA THR A 142 -1.72 9.98 17.15
C THR A 142 -3.08 9.62 16.57
N THR A 143 -3.12 8.90 15.45
CA THR A 143 -4.37 8.59 14.74
C THR A 143 -5.05 7.33 15.23
N ASN A 144 -4.31 6.38 15.83
CA ASN A 144 -4.76 5.03 16.14
C ASN A 144 -5.44 4.34 14.95
N ALA A 145 -4.92 4.58 13.74
CA ALA A 145 -5.50 4.09 12.49
C ALA A 145 -4.45 3.53 11.54
N ASN A 146 -4.88 2.62 10.66
CA ASN A 146 -4.10 2.19 9.50
C ASN A 146 -4.59 2.98 8.29
N LEU A 147 -3.84 4.00 7.90
CA LEU A 147 -4.26 4.91 6.82
C LEU A 147 -3.78 4.47 5.44
N GLU A 148 -2.79 3.57 5.38
CA GLU A 148 -2.25 3.02 4.15
C GLU A 148 -2.08 1.51 4.31
N PRO A 149 -2.58 0.69 3.37
CA PRO A 149 -2.45 -0.76 3.43
C PRO A 149 -1.00 -1.19 3.18
N ILE A 150 -0.70 -2.45 3.49
CA ILE A 150 0.54 -3.14 3.07
C ILE A 150 0.15 -4.12 1.96
N GLU A 151 0.93 -4.21 0.90
CA GLU A 151 0.72 -5.20 -0.15
C GLU A 151 1.48 -6.49 0.17
N LEU A 152 0.74 -7.59 0.23
CA LEU A 152 1.25 -8.91 0.54
C LEU A 152 0.86 -9.90 -0.55
N LEU A 153 1.81 -10.74 -0.95
CA LEU A 153 1.60 -11.80 -1.92
C LEU A 153 1.42 -13.15 -1.23
N TYR A 154 0.50 -13.96 -1.72
CA TYR A 154 0.35 -15.37 -1.34
C TYR A 154 0.43 -16.28 -2.56
N VAL A 155 0.72 -17.56 -2.32
CA VAL A 155 0.82 -18.58 -3.38
C VAL A 155 -0.51 -19.34 -3.52
N ASP A 156 -1.13 -19.20 -4.69
CA ASP A 156 -2.33 -19.94 -5.12
C ASP A 156 -2.29 -20.23 -6.62
N GLU A 157 -1.58 -21.29 -7.02
CA GLU A 157 -1.44 -21.67 -8.44
C GLU A 157 -2.78 -21.96 -9.12
N LYS A 158 -3.80 -22.38 -8.35
CA LYS A 158 -5.13 -22.72 -8.85
C LYS A 158 -6.12 -21.56 -8.78
N ASP A 159 -5.71 -20.42 -8.20
CA ASP A 159 -6.51 -19.22 -7.99
C ASP A 159 -7.83 -19.50 -7.25
N GLU A 160 -7.81 -20.45 -6.31
CA GLU A 160 -8.99 -20.92 -5.57
C GLU A 160 -9.71 -19.80 -4.83
N ILE A 161 -8.97 -18.93 -4.14
CA ILE A 161 -9.55 -17.83 -3.36
C ILE A 161 -10.17 -16.78 -4.25
N MET A 162 -9.44 -16.31 -5.27
CA MET A 162 -9.96 -15.28 -6.17
C MET A 162 -11.11 -15.81 -7.02
N LYS A 163 -11.13 -17.10 -7.41
CA LYS A 163 -12.32 -17.70 -8.05
C LYS A 163 -13.55 -17.64 -7.16
N LYS A 164 -13.44 -18.00 -5.88
CA LYS A 164 -14.56 -17.89 -4.92
C LYS A 164 -15.05 -16.45 -4.78
N ILE A 165 -14.12 -15.51 -4.61
CA ILE A 165 -14.43 -14.07 -4.50
C ILE A 165 -15.10 -13.57 -5.79
N ASN A 166 -14.52 -13.85 -6.96
CA ASN A 166 -15.01 -13.42 -8.27
C ASN A 166 -16.41 -13.97 -8.55
N ASN A 167 -16.66 -15.23 -8.24
CA ASN A 167 -17.98 -15.83 -8.38
C ASN A 167 -19.02 -15.11 -7.49
N HIS A 168 -18.66 -14.82 -6.24
CA HIS A 168 -19.53 -14.12 -5.30
C HIS A 168 -19.88 -12.70 -5.79
N ILE A 169 -18.91 -11.94 -6.30
CA ILE A 169 -19.13 -10.56 -6.75
C ILE A 169 -19.63 -10.42 -8.20
N SER A 170 -19.75 -11.52 -8.95
CA SER A 170 -20.04 -11.51 -10.40
C SER A 170 -21.29 -10.71 -10.80
N ASN A 171 -22.31 -10.67 -9.93
CA ASN A 171 -23.57 -9.94 -10.14
C ASN A 171 -23.79 -8.84 -9.09
N ILE A 172 -22.72 -8.37 -8.46
CA ILE A 172 -22.76 -7.33 -7.43
C ILE A 172 -21.99 -6.12 -7.96
N GLU A 173 -22.67 -4.97 -8.01
CA GLU A 173 -22.02 -3.71 -8.37
C GLU A 173 -20.99 -3.30 -7.30
N PRO A 174 -19.82 -2.79 -7.70
CA PRO A 174 -18.79 -2.36 -6.76
C PRO A 174 -19.27 -1.19 -5.89
N SER A 175 -19.00 -1.30 -4.59
CA SER A 175 -19.23 -0.23 -3.63
C SER A 175 -18.39 1.00 -3.89
N ILE A 176 -17.27 0.91 -4.61
CA ILE A 176 -16.50 2.04 -5.17
C ILE A 176 -16.12 1.69 -6.60
N ASP A 177 -16.42 2.56 -7.56
CA ASP A 177 -15.91 2.49 -8.94
C ASP A 177 -15.45 3.91 -9.32
N VAL A 178 -14.14 4.09 -9.49
CA VAL A 178 -13.54 5.41 -9.70
C VAL A 178 -12.28 5.31 -10.56
N VAL A 179 -12.10 6.26 -11.47
CA VAL A 179 -10.80 6.47 -12.14
C VAL A 179 -9.94 7.35 -11.23
N GLY A 180 -8.79 6.80 -10.81
CA GLY A 180 -7.89 7.37 -9.81
C GLY A 180 -7.09 8.57 -10.29
N TYR A 181 -6.13 9.00 -9.47
CA TYR A 181 -5.18 10.05 -9.84
C TYR A 181 -4.13 9.58 -10.85
N ASP A 182 -4.01 8.27 -11.03
CA ASP A 182 -3.08 7.52 -11.86
C ASP A 182 -3.70 7.06 -13.20
N ASP A 183 -4.90 7.56 -13.51
CA ASP A 183 -5.73 7.16 -14.66
C ASP A 183 -6.14 5.67 -14.63
N PHE A 184 -5.92 4.96 -13.52
CA PHE A 184 -6.35 3.58 -13.36
C PHE A 184 -7.78 3.52 -12.85
N LYS A 185 -8.51 2.47 -13.25
CA LYS A 185 -9.89 2.27 -12.80
C LYS A 185 -9.90 1.35 -11.58
N HIS A 186 -10.20 1.92 -10.42
CA HIS A 186 -10.25 1.23 -9.14
C HIS A 186 -11.68 0.80 -8.82
N LYS A 187 -11.84 -0.48 -8.48
CA LYS A 187 -13.12 -1.06 -8.06
C LYS A 187 -12.97 -1.75 -6.71
N LEU A 188 -13.86 -1.47 -5.78
CA LEU A 188 -13.90 -2.07 -4.45
C LEU A 188 -15.30 -2.64 -4.19
N TRP A 189 -15.36 -3.84 -3.64
CA TRP A 189 -16.59 -4.49 -3.17
C TRP A 189 -16.54 -4.66 -1.65
N GLU A 190 -17.69 -4.91 -1.05
CA GLU A 190 -17.81 -5.33 0.35
C GLU A 190 -18.47 -6.72 0.38
N ILE A 191 -17.79 -7.71 0.98
CA ILE A 191 -18.34 -9.05 1.20
C ILE A 191 -18.51 -9.26 2.70
N ASN A 192 -19.75 -9.45 3.16
CA ASN A 192 -20.10 -9.77 4.55
C ASN A 192 -20.71 -11.19 4.71
N ASP A 193 -20.53 -12.05 3.71
CA ASP A 193 -20.94 -13.47 3.78
C ASP A 193 -20.01 -14.26 4.71
N GLU A 194 -20.52 -14.61 5.88
CA GLU A 194 -19.76 -15.29 6.95
C GLU A 194 -19.18 -16.65 6.51
N LYS A 195 -19.88 -17.41 5.64
CA LYS A 195 -19.41 -18.72 5.18
C LYS A 195 -18.25 -18.56 4.22
N LEU A 196 -18.35 -17.64 3.27
CA LEU A 196 -17.28 -17.33 2.35
C LEU A 196 -16.05 -16.81 3.09
N ILE A 197 -16.23 -15.83 3.98
CA ILE A 197 -15.14 -15.26 4.79
C ILE A 197 -14.44 -16.34 5.62
N SER A 198 -15.21 -17.19 6.32
CA SER A 198 -14.64 -18.28 7.12
C SER A 198 -13.83 -19.24 6.26
N SER A 199 -14.32 -19.57 5.05
CA SER A 199 -13.60 -20.44 4.13
C SER A 199 -12.29 -19.84 3.62
N ILE A 200 -12.23 -18.52 3.44
CA ILE A 200 -11.02 -17.81 3.03
C ILE A 200 -10.03 -17.75 4.21
N CYS A 201 -10.52 -17.43 5.41
CA CYS A 201 -9.69 -17.42 6.62
C CYS A 201 -9.06 -18.78 6.89
N GLU A 202 -9.82 -19.87 6.76
CA GLU A 202 -9.32 -21.24 6.94
C GLU A 202 -8.23 -21.58 5.92
N TRP A 203 -8.49 -21.32 4.64
CA TRP A 203 -7.55 -21.62 3.56
C TRP A 203 -6.22 -20.86 3.70
N MET A 204 -6.25 -19.66 4.29
CA MET A 204 -5.07 -18.83 4.48
C MET A 204 -4.14 -19.33 5.59
N LYS A 205 -4.61 -20.13 6.56
CA LYS A 205 -3.85 -20.49 7.78
C LYS A 205 -2.47 -21.06 7.50
N ASP A 206 -2.38 -21.95 6.52
CA ASP A 206 -1.15 -22.68 6.20
C ASP A 206 -0.28 -21.98 5.15
N LYS A 207 -0.61 -20.74 4.78
CA LYS A 207 0.14 -19.99 3.78
C LYS A 207 1.37 -19.30 4.37
N ILE A 208 2.26 -18.93 3.46
CA ILE A 208 3.34 -17.99 3.68
C ILE A 208 3.01 -16.75 2.84
N LEU A 209 3.17 -15.58 3.44
CA LEU A 209 2.95 -14.29 2.81
C LEU A 209 4.29 -13.63 2.52
N PHE A 210 4.40 -12.92 1.41
CA PHE A 210 5.58 -12.14 1.04
C PHE A 210 5.20 -10.67 1.00
N ILE A 211 5.93 -9.82 1.71
CA ILE A 211 5.71 -8.38 1.62
C ILE A 211 6.21 -7.93 0.25
N ALA A 212 5.31 -7.43 -0.60
CA ALA A 212 5.67 -6.79 -1.87
C ALA A 212 5.93 -5.29 -1.67
N ASP A 213 5.09 -4.63 -0.88
CA ASP A 213 5.27 -3.23 -0.51
C ASP A 213 4.80 -2.99 0.94
N GLY A 214 5.56 -2.17 1.67
CA GLY A 214 5.19 -1.75 3.03
C GLY A 214 6.00 -2.38 4.17
N HIS A 215 7.26 -2.82 3.95
CA HIS A 215 8.10 -3.39 5.02
C HIS A 215 8.25 -2.44 6.22
N HIS A 216 8.41 -1.14 5.98
CA HIS A 216 8.47 -0.13 7.05
C HIS A 216 7.15 -0.01 7.82
N ARG A 217 6.01 -0.08 7.12
CA ARG A 217 4.67 -0.05 7.73
C ARG A 217 4.43 -1.31 8.57
N TYR A 218 4.86 -2.48 8.10
CA TYR A 218 4.75 -3.73 8.83
C TYR A 218 5.56 -3.70 10.14
N GLN A 219 6.84 -3.30 10.05
CA GLN A 219 7.68 -3.17 11.25
C GLN A 219 7.13 -2.12 12.21
N THR A 220 6.64 -0.99 11.69
CA THR A 220 6.01 0.07 12.49
C THR A 220 4.80 -0.47 13.27
N ALA A 221 3.97 -1.31 12.64
CA ALA A 221 2.83 -1.93 13.31
C ALA A 221 3.26 -2.90 14.43
N ILE A 222 4.33 -3.68 14.22
CA ILE A 222 4.92 -4.53 15.28
C ILE A 222 5.43 -3.65 16.45
N ASP A 223 6.18 -2.60 16.15
CA ASP A 223 6.74 -1.69 17.15
C ASP A 223 5.62 -1.02 17.96
N PHE A 224 4.55 -0.57 17.29
CA PHE A 224 3.36 -0.02 17.93
C PHE A 224 2.62 -1.04 18.81
N ALA A 225 2.42 -2.26 18.32
CA ALA A 225 1.76 -3.33 19.08
C ALA A 225 2.51 -3.64 20.39
N ASN A 226 3.84 -3.71 20.33
CA ASN A 226 4.69 -3.91 21.50
C ASN A 226 4.60 -2.74 22.48
N GLU A 227 4.68 -1.51 21.97
CA GLU A 227 4.55 -0.29 22.80
C GLU A 227 3.22 -0.24 23.56
N ILE A 228 2.10 -0.55 22.89
CA ILE A 228 0.78 -0.58 23.53
C ILE A 228 0.68 -1.70 24.56
N ARG A 229 1.23 -2.89 24.26
CA ARG A 229 1.28 -4.03 25.19
C ARG A 229 2.05 -3.69 26.46
N GLU A 230 3.21 -3.05 26.33
CA GLU A 230 4.02 -2.61 27.47
C GLU A 230 3.31 -1.53 28.30
N LYS A 231 2.71 -0.53 27.66
CA LYS A 231 2.03 0.58 28.34
C LYS A 231 0.75 0.17 29.07
N THR A 232 -0.01 -0.75 28.49
CA THR A 232 -1.34 -1.11 29.02
C THR A 232 -1.36 -2.41 29.82
N GLY A 233 -0.33 -3.24 29.68
CA GLY A 233 -0.34 -4.61 30.20
C GLY A 233 -1.34 -5.53 29.52
N ASN A 234 -1.96 -5.11 28.40
CA ASN A 234 -2.97 -5.89 27.70
C ASN A 234 -2.34 -7.13 27.05
N LYS A 235 -2.76 -8.32 27.50
CA LYS A 235 -2.27 -9.61 27.01
C LYS A 235 -3.19 -10.30 26.02
N ASP A 236 -4.32 -9.70 25.65
CA ASP A 236 -5.25 -10.26 24.67
C ASP A 236 -4.56 -10.39 23.31
N GLU A 237 -4.47 -11.62 22.81
CA GLU A 237 -3.88 -11.93 21.51
C GLU A 237 -4.74 -11.42 20.36
N ASN A 238 -6.03 -11.20 20.60
CA ASN A 238 -6.99 -10.71 19.62
C ASN A 238 -7.24 -9.20 19.75
N ALA A 239 -6.46 -8.50 20.59
CA ALA A 239 -6.54 -7.05 20.70
C ALA A 239 -6.28 -6.38 19.33
N PRO A 240 -6.99 -5.29 18.97
CA PRO A 240 -6.88 -4.67 17.64
C PRO A 240 -5.47 -4.25 17.24
N PHE A 241 -4.62 -3.85 18.21
CA PHE A 241 -3.24 -3.46 17.95
C PHE A 241 -2.34 -4.62 17.49
N ASN A 242 -2.81 -5.88 17.56
CA ASN A 242 -2.10 -7.03 17.01
C ASN A 242 -2.42 -7.27 15.52
N TYR A 243 -3.21 -6.41 14.88
CA TYR A 243 -3.60 -6.54 13.48
C TYR A 243 -3.21 -5.31 12.66
N ILE A 244 -2.97 -5.52 11.37
CA ILE A 244 -2.66 -4.46 10.39
C ILE A 244 -3.51 -4.66 9.14
N MET A 245 -4.01 -3.58 8.57
CA MET A 245 -4.72 -3.62 7.28
C MET A 245 -3.74 -3.94 6.14
N VAL A 246 -4.08 -4.96 5.35
CA VAL A 246 -3.29 -5.42 4.21
C VAL A 246 -4.18 -5.60 2.99
N VAL A 247 -3.60 -5.50 1.79
CA VAL A 247 -4.17 -6.06 0.57
C VAL A 247 -3.42 -7.34 0.23
N LEU A 248 -4.16 -8.43 0.08
CA LEU A 248 -3.61 -9.71 -0.33
C LEU A 248 -3.82 -9.90 -1.83
N ALA A 249 -2.75 -10.22 -2.55
CA ALA A 249 -2.79 -10.54 -3.97
C ALA A 249 -2.16 -11.91 -4.23
N ASN A 250 -2.70 -12.63 -5.20
CA ASN A 250 -2.12 -13.90 -5.62
C ASN A 250 -0.85 -13.63 -6.43
N MET A 251 0.27 -14.26 -6.05
CA MET A 251 1.54 -14.17 -6.77
C MET A 251 1.44 -14.64 -8.23
N PHE A 252 0.46 -15.49 -8.53
CA PHE A 252 0.18 -16.02 -9.86
C PHE A 252 -0.90 -15.23 -10.62
N ASP A 253 -1.40 -14.11 -10.08
CA ASP A 253 -2.32 -13.26 -10.80
C ASP A 253 -1.65 -12.69 -12.06
N LYS A 254 -2.21 -12.97 -13.23
CA LYS A 254 -1.72 -12.47 -14.52
C LYS A 254 -1.80 -10.94 -14.64
N GLY A 255 -2.69 -10.33 -13.85
CA GLY A 255 -2.84 -8.90 -13.71
C GLY A 255 -1.87 -8.26 -12.72
N LEU A 256 -1.07 -9.03 -11.98
CA LEU A 256 0.02 -8.50 -11.16
C LEU A 256 1.20 -8.11 -12.06
N ALA A 257 1.73 -6.90 -11.88
CA ALA A 257 2.91 -6.42 -12.58
C ALA A 257 3.88 -5.77 -11.58
N ILE A 258 5.00 -6.44 -11.35
CA ILE A 258 6.11 -5.92 -10.54
C ILE A 258 7.24 -5.56 -11.50
N LEU A 259 7.51 -4.26 -11.65
CA LEU A 259 8.52 -3.75 -12.58
C LEU A 259 9.89 -3.62 -11.91
N PRO A 260 10.98 -3.74 -12.69
CA PRO A 260 12.31 -3.52 -12.17
C PRO A 260 12.51 -2.06 -11.76
N THR A 261 13.25 -1.84 -10.67
CA THR A 261 13.73 -0.51 -10.29
C THR A 261 15.05 -0.20 -11.01
N HIS A 262 15.11 0.92 -11.74
CA HIS A 262 16.34 1.40 -12.36
C HIS A 262 16.98 2.50 -11.50
N ARG A 263 18.30 2.40 -11.25
CA ARG A 263 19.03 3.36 -10.39
C ARG A 263 19.92 4.26 -11.23
N LEU A 264 19.75 5.58 -11.07
CA LEU A 264 20.66 6.58 -11.62
C LEU A 264 21.62 7.04 -10.53
N ILE A 265 22.92 6.98 -10.80
CA ILE A 265 23.96 7.37 -9.85
C ILE A 265 24.53 8.72 -10.30
N LYS A 266 24.26 9.78 -9.54
CA LYS A 266 24.79 11.14 -9.77
C LYS A 266 25.72 11.56 -8.64
N MET A 267 26.87 10.89 -8.54
CA MET A 267 27.93 11.19 -7.57
C MET A 267 29.29 10.97 -8.22
N GLN A 268 30.34 11.64 -7.73
CA GLN A 268 31.69 11.27 -8.10
C GLN A 268 32.00 9.89 -7.50
N ILE A 269 31.99 8.89 -8.37
CA ILE A 269 32.35 7.51 -8.06
C ILE A 269 33.48 7.07 -8.98
N ASP A 270 34.38 6.26 -8.43
CA ASP A 270 35.32 5.49 -9.25
C ASP A 270 34.53 4.38 -9.95
N LEU A 271 34.04 4.68 -11.15
CA LEU A 271 33.24 3.76 -11.95
C LEU A 271 34.03 2.48 -12.25
N ASN A 272 35.32 2.58 -12.54
CA ASN A 272 36.17 1.42 -12.83
C ASN A 272 36.24 0.46 -11.64
N LYS A 273 36.37 1.01 -10.42
CA LYS A 273 36.35 0.19 -9.20
C LYS A 273 35.01 -0.50 -8.98
N ILE A 274 33.89 0.17 -9.25
CA ILE A 274 32.55 -0.43 -9.14
C ILE A 274 32.38 -1.55 -10.17
N LEU A 275 32.70 -1.28 -11.45
CA LEU A 275 32.57 -2.25 -12.54
C LEU A 275 33.37 -3.52 -12.25
N LYS A 276 34.64 -3.39 -11.86
CA LYS A 276 35.47 -4.54 -11.42
C LYS A 276 34.88 -5.28 -10.23
N GLY A 277 34.22 -4.57 -9.31
CA GLY A 277 33.59 -5.17 -8.14
C GLY A 277 32.36 -6.02 -8.49
N ILE A 278 31.62 -5.65 -9.54
CA ILE A 278 30.34 -6.28 -9.91
C ILE A 278 30.46 -7.27 -11.08
N GLU A 279 31.53 -7.22 -11.89
CA GLU A 279 31.71 -8.07 -13.08
C GLU A 279 31.63 -9.58 -12.79
N LYS A 280 31.97 -9.97 -11.57
CA LYS A 280 31.85 -11.35 -11.07
C LYS A 280 30.41 -11.84 -10.84
N HIS A 281 29.44 -10.93 -10.77
CA HIS A 281 28.04 -11.24 -10.46
C HIS A 281 27.07 -10.72 -11.53
N PHE A 282 27.51 -9.84 -12.43
CA PHE A 282 26.67 -9.17 -13.41
C PHE A 282 27.33 -9.12 -14.77
N SER A 283 26.54 -9.28 -15.83
CA SER A 283 26.94 -8.93 -17.20
C SER A 283 26.93 -7.41 -17.34
N ILE A 284 28.06 -6.85 -17.77
CA ILE A 284 28.23 -5.40 -17.94
C ILE A 284 28.23 -5.08 -19.44
N GLU A 285 27.33 -4.21 -19.88
CA GLU A 285 27.30 -3.66 -21.25
C GLU A 285 27.44 -2.14 -21.17
N GLU A 286 28.46 -1.59 -21.83
CA GLU A 286 28.59 -0.15 -22.00
C GLU A 286 27.64 0.32 -23.10
N LYS A 287 26.85 1.35 -22.80
CA LYS A 287 25.96 2.02 -23.75
C LYS A 287 26.31 3.49 -23.81
N ILE A 288 26.69 3.95 -25.00
CA ILE A 288 26.91 5.36 -25.28
C ILE A 288 25.61 5.93 -25.83
N PHE A 289 25.05 6.91 -25.12
CA PHE A 289 23.85 7.62 -25.54
C PHE A 289 24.25 8.95 -26.17
N VAL A 290 23.76 9.21 -27.39
CA VAL A 290 24.24 10.31 -28.24
C VAL A 290 23.33 11.53 -28.16
N ARG A 291 22.12 11.39 -27.60
CA ARG A 291 21.13 12.47 -27.54
C ARG A 291 21.33 13.39 -26.33
N GLU A 292 21.15 14.69 -26.58
CA GLU A 292 21.48 15.76 -25.63
C GLU A 292 20.38 16.00 -24.58
N ASP A 293 19.11 15.74 -24.89
CA ASP A 293 18.01 15.98 -23.97
C ASP A 293 17.70 14.74 -23.09
N TYR A 294 17.34 15.00 -21.84
CA TYR A 294 17.06 13.95 -20.84
C TYR A 294 15.94 13.00 -21.24
N ARG A 295 14.90 13.49 -21.94
CA ARG A 295 13.75 12.66 -22.30
C ARG A 295 14.14 11.64 -23.35
N SER A 296 14.81 12.07 -24.42
CA SER A 296 15.27 11.15 -25.45
C SER A 296 16.29 10.14 -24.92
N ARG A 297 17.20 10.57 -24.04
CA ARG A 297 18.17 9.67 -23.38
C ARG A 297 17.50 8.65 -22.46
N SER A 298 16.43 9.03 -21.76
CA SER A 298 15.66 8.10 -20.92
C SER A 298 14.98 7.00 -21.74
N ILE A 299 14.48 7.34 -22.94
CA ILE A 299 13.87 6.37 -23.85
C ILE A 299 14.92 5.39 -24.35
N GLU A 300 16.09 5.86 -24.78
CA GLU A 300 17.19 4.98 -25.24
C GLU A 300 17.67 4.03 -24.12
N ILE A 301 17.76 4.51 -22.88
CA ILE A 301 18.10 3.66 -21.72
C ILE A 301 17.04 2.57 -21.53
N ILE A 302 15.74 2.92 -21.56
CA ILE A 302 14.65 1.96 -21.37
C ILE A 302 14.63 0.92 -22.51
N GLU A 303 14.90 1.34 -23.74
CA GLU A 303 14.99 0.43 -24.89
C GLU A 303 16.18 -0.53 -24.77
N ALA A 304 17.34 -0.02 -24.35
CA ALA A 304 18.54 -0.83 -24.13
C ALA A 304 18.36 -1.89 -23.02
N LEU A 305 17.42 -1.67 -22.09
CA LEU A 305 17.11 -2.58 -20.99
C LEU A 305 16.07 -3.64 -21.35
N LYS A 306 15.49 -3.62 -22.56
CA LYS A 306 14.61 -4.70 -23.01
C LYS A 306 15.41 -6.01 -23.14
N PRO A 307 14.86 -7.16 -22.73
CA PRO A 307 15.47 -8.45 -23.03
C PRO A 307 15.71 -8.53 -24.54
N LYS A 308 16.92 -8.90 -24.95
CA LYS A 308 17.15 -9.34 -26.33
C LYS A 308 16.58 -10.76 -26.41
N ASP A 309 15.63 -10.97 -27.32
CA ASP A 309 15.09 -12.30 -27.63
C ASP A 309 16.20 -13.28 -28.04
#